data_AF-A0A2G4IN46-F1
#
_entry.id   AF-A0A2G4IN46-F1
#
_cell.length_a   1.000
_cell.length_b   1.000
_cell.length_c   1.000
_cell.angle_alpha   90.00
_cell.angle_beta   90.00
_cell.angle_gamma   90.00
#
_symmetry.space_group_name_H-M   'P 1'
#
loop_
_entity.id
_entity.type
_entity.pdbx_description
1 polymer ?
#
loop_
_entity_poly.entity_id
_entity_poly.type
_entity_poly.pdbx_seq_one_letter_code
_entity_poly.pdbx_strand_id
1 'polypeptide(L)'
;MRLLMSGLFVLLSAQALAAECVQATLKDLNGLSIATERPLIGFLMPDGVPLVDYGIPAGSKVESGLSVPCSPELIASVSRILNESCTTDAKRAATAKTNNVAADIVNKRCKDIYMGLNKK
;
A
#
# COMPACT_ATOMS: atom_id res chain seq x y z
N MET A 1 31.01 -30.35 -16.30
CA MET A 1 31.26 -29.46 -15.15
C MET A 1 30.00 -28.60 -14.96
N ARG A 2 29.08 -29.05 -14.10
CA ARG A 2 27.86 -28.31 -13.70
C ARG A 2 28.12 -27.80 -12.30
N LEU A 3 28.02 -26.50 -12.04
CA LEU A 3 27.70 -25.94 -10.72
C LEU A 3 27.20 -24.49 -10.89
N LEU A 4 25.91 -24.32 -10.56
CA LEU A 4 25.32 -23.20 -9.82
C LEU A 4 25.39 -21.78 -10.43
N MET A 5 24.41 -21.46 -11.28
CA MET A 5 23.87 -20.11 -11.40
C MET A 5 22.42 -20.08 -10.87
N SER A 6 22.28 -20.26 -9.56
CA SER A 6 21.00 -20.11 -8.86
C SER A 6 21.23 -19.36 -7.56
N GLY A 7 21.56 -18.08 -7.68
CA GLY A 7 21.81 -17.22 -6.52
C GLY A 7 21.23 -15.82 -6.60
N LEU A 8 20.62 -15.42 -7.73
CA LEU A 8 20.24 -14.02 -7.96
C LEU A 8 18.74 -13.72 -7.77
N PHE A 9 17.98 -14.62 -7.12
CA PHE A 9 16.53 -14.45 -6.95
C PHE A 9 16.05 -14.37 -5.49
N VAL A 10 16.96 -14.32 -4.51
CA VAL A 10 16.60 -14.44 -3.07
C VAL A 10 16.63 -13.11 -2.30
N LEU A 11 17.03 -12.00 -2.93
CA LEU A 11 17.25 -10.73 -2.20
C LEU A 11 16.07 -9.74 -2.20
N LEU A 12 14.97 -10.02 -2.90
CA LEU A 12 13.75 -9.18 -2.79
C LEU A 12 12.80 -9.60 -1.66
N SER A 13 12.99 -10.76 -1.04
CA SER A 13 12.08 -11.29 -0.01
C SER A 13 12.36 -10.81 1.42
N ALA A 14 13.50 -10.16 1.68
CA ALA A 14 13.89 -9.76 3.05
C ALA A 14 13.19 -8.49 3.55
N GLN A 15 12.62 -7.67 2.66
CA GLN A 15 11.88 -6.45 3.04
C GLN A 15 10.40 -6.71 3.34
N ALA A 16 9.92 -7.93 3.09
CA ALA A 16 8.53 -8.33 3.29
C ALA A 16 8.20 -8.76 4.74
N LEU A 17 9.20 -8.92 5.62
CA LEU A 17 8.99 -9.52 6.95
C LEU A 17 8.27 -8.63 7.97
N ALA A 18 8.07 -7.34 7.67
CA ALA A 18 7.43 -6.35 8.55
C ALA A 18 6.09 -5.82 8.03
N ALA A 19 5.77 -6.10 6.76
CA ALA A 19 4.57 -5.58 6.12
C ALA A 19 3.33 -6.31 6.65
N GLU A 20 2.39 -5.54 7.19
CA GLU A 20 1.08 -6.06 7.59
C GLU A 20 0.06 -5.79 6.49
N CYS A 21 -0.71 -6.81 6.13
CA CYS A 21 -1.83 -6.68 5.20
C CYS A 21 -3.11 -7.16 5.85
N VAL A 22 -4.22 -6.59 5.41
CA VAL A 22 -5.55 -6.91 5.91
C VAL A 22 -6.50 -7.12 4.75
N GLN A 23 -7.51 -7.95 4.98
CA GLN A 23 -8.71 -7.92 4.16
C GLN A 23 -9.42 -6.59 4.42
N ALA A 24 -9.56 -5.78 3.38
CA ALA A 24 -10.27 -4.52 3.41
C ALA A 24 -11.73 -4.71 3.01
N THR A 25 -12.61 -3.91 3.62
CA THR A 25 -14.02 -3.81 3.23
C THR A 25 -14.30 -2.38 2.77
N LEU A 26 -15.06 -2.23 1.68
CA LEU A 26 -15.58 -0.94 1.27
C LEU A 26 -16.98 -0.72 1.86
N LYS A 27 -17.19 0.44 2.46
CA LYS A 27 -18.49 0.88 2.97
C LYS A 27 -18.98 2.08 2.18
N ASP A 28 -20.27 2.12 1.83
CA ASP A 28 -20.89 3.31 1.26
C ASP A 28 -21.15 4.38 2.34
N LEU A 29 -21.77 5.50 1.95
CA LEU A 29 -22.12 6.59 2.86
C LEU A 29 -23.11 6.18 3.97
N ASN A 30 -23.85 5.08 3.78
CA ASN A 30 -24.82 4.54 4.73
C ASN A 30 -24.21 3.44 5.63
N GLY A 31 -22.93 3.11 5.45
CA GLY A 31 -22.25 2.04 6.19
C GLY A 31 -22.52 0.63 5.65
N LEU A 32 -23.14 0.50 4.48
CA LEU A 32 -23.39 -0.79 3.83
C LEU A 32 -22.13 -1.26 3.10
N SER A 33 -21.86 -2.57 3.19
CA SER A 33 -20.74 -3.16 2.47
C SER A 33 -20.99 -3.11 0.97
N ILE A 34 -20.05 -2.53 0.24
CA ILE A 34 -20.02 -2.56 -1.22
C ILE A 34 -19.42 -3.89 -1.64
N ALA A 35 -20.20 -4.68 -2.39
CA ALA A 35 -19.73 -5.97 -2.90
C ALA A 35 -18.58 -5.77 -3.88
N THR A 36 -17.53 -6.57 -3.73
CA THR A 36 -16.40 -6.61 -4.65
C THR A 36 -16.28 -8.01 -5.23
N GLU A 37 -15.89 -8.11 -6.50
CA GLU A 37 -15.75 -9.41 -7.19
C GLU A 37 -14.70 -10.32 -6.55
N ARG A 38 -13.70 -9.71 -5.89
CA ARG A 38 -12.64 -10.39 -5.14
C ARG A 38 -12.46 -9.74 -3.77
N PRO A 39 -11.98 -10.49 -2.75
CA PRO A 39 -11.57 -9.90 -1.49
C PRO A 39 -10.55 -8.78 -1.74
N LEU A 40 -10.83 -7.58 -1.25
CA LEU A 40 -9.85 -6.52 -1.29
C LEU A 40 -8.79 -6.80 -0.25
N ILE A 41 -7.54 -6.87 -0.67
CA ILE A 41 -6.40 -6.96 0.24
C ILE A 41 -5.70 -5.62 0.20
N GLY A 42 -5.52 -5.02 1.37
CA GLY A 42 -4.86 -3.74 1.50
C GLY A 42 -3.66 -3.82 2.45
N PHE A 43 -2.70 -2.96 2.18
CA PHE A 43 -1.53 -2.78 3.02
C PHE A 43 -1.90 -1.93 4.24
N LEU A 44 -1.73 -2.46 5.44
CA LEU A 44 -2.15 -1.79 6.67
C LEU A 44 -1.21 -0.62 6.99
N MET A 45 -1.73 0.61 6.91
CA MET A 45 -0.99 1.80 7.29
C MET A 45 -1.09 2.05 8.81
N PRO A 46 -0.16 2.84 9.41
CA PRO A 46 -0.17 3.15 10.83
C PRO A 46 -1.44 3.88 11.33
N ASP A 47 -2.19 4.53 10.44
CA ASP A 47 -3.47 5.17 10.76
C ASP A 47 -4.65 4.19 10.81
N GLY A 48 -4.41 2.89 10.61
CA GLY A 48 -5.42 1.83 10.60
C GLY A 48 -6.25 1.75 9.32
N VAL A 49 -6.06 2.68 8.38
CA VAL A 49 -6.76 2.65 7.10
C VAL A 49 -5.88 1.90 6.10
N PRO A 50 -6.35 0.79 5.50
CA PRO A 50 -5.51 0.05 4.57
C PRO A 50 -5.40 0.76 3.21
N LEU A 51 -4.20 0.74 2.63
CA LEU A 51 -3.93 1.17 1.27
C LEU A 51 -4.28 0.02 0.31
N VAL A 52 -5.32 0.22 -0.51
CA VAL A 52 -5.78 -0.76 -1.49
C VAL A 52 -5.45 -0.30 -2.90
N ASP A 53 -4.99 -1.22 -3.75
CA ASP A 53 -4.77 -0.99 -5.18
C ASP A 53 -6.08 -1.21 -5.96
N TYR A 54 -7.10 -0.42 -5.63
CA TYR A 54 -8.42 -0.49 -6.27
C TYR A 54 -9.00 0.91 -6.39
N GLY A 55 -9.79 1.16 -7.44
CA GLY A 55 -10.56 2.39 -7.56
C GLY A 55 -11.61 2.46 -6.45
N ILE A 56 -11.34 3.24 -5.41
CA ILE A 56 -12.31 3.46 -4.32
C ILE A 56 -13.42 4.36 -4.89
N PRO A 57 -14.68 3.91 -4.92
CA PRO A 57 -15.78 4.74 -5.41
C PRO A 57 -15.91 6.03 -4.58
N ALA A 58 -16.33 7.11 -5.21
CA ALA A 58 -16.53 8.38 -4.52
C ALA A 58 -17.57 8.23 -3.39
N GLY A 59 -17.26 8.74 -2.20
CA GLY A 59 -18.11 8.62 -1.02
C GLY A 59 -17.96 7.30 -0.25
N SER A 60 -17.10 6.38 -0.70
CA SER A 60 -16.83 5.14 0.02
C SER A 60 -15.75 5.31 1.09
N LYS A 61 -15.85 4.52 2.16
CA LYS A 61 -14.83 4.37 3.19
C LYS A 61 -14.18 3.00 3.10
N VAL A 62 -12.90 2.93 3.38
CA VAL A 62 -12.15 1.67 3.48
C VAL A 62 -11.99 1.32 4.95
N GLU A 63 -12.38 0.11 5.33
CA GLU A 63 -12.23 -0.42 6.69
C GLU A 63 -11.28 -1.62 6.70
N SER A 64 -10.42 -1.69 7.71
CA SER A 64 -9.55 -2.84 7.97
C SER A 64 -10.35 -3.99 8.59
N GLY A 65 -10.14 -5.21 8.11
CA GLY A 65 -10.68 -6.43 8.67
C GLY A 65 -9.58 -7.37 9.18
N LEU A 66 -9.66 -8.63 8.78
CA LEU A 66 -8.75 -9.68 9.23
C LEU A 66 -7.34 -9.49 8.69
N SER A 67 -6.34 -9.75 9.54
CA SER A 67 -4.93 -9.81 9.12
C SER A 67 -4.72 -11.00 8.18
N VAL A 68 -3.99 -10.75 7.09
CA VAL A 68 -3.68 -11.75 6.05
C VAL A 68 -2.24 -11.56 5.58
N PRO A 69 -1.60 -12.60 5.00
CA PRO A 69 -0.29 -12.44 4.39
C PRO A 69 -0.30 -11.40 3.28
N CYS A 70 0.71 -10.53 3.25
CA CYS A 70 0.91 -9.63 2.12
C CYS A 70 1.34 -10.41 0.87
N SER A 71 0.67 -10.16 -0.26
CA SER A 71 1.12 -10.72 -1.53
C SER A 71 2.37 -9.99 -2.03
N PRO A 72 3.29 -10.67 -2.74
CA PRO A 72 4.47 -10.02 -3.33
C PRO A 72 4.11 -8.87 -4.28
N GLU A 73 3.01 -9.00 -5.02
CA GLU A 73 2.52 -7.98 -5.96
C GLU A 73 2.08 -6.72 -5.22
N LEU A 74 1.38 -6.86 -4.09
CA LEU A 74 0.96 -5.73 -3.27
C LEU A 74 2.17 -5.01 -2.67
N ILE A 75 3.14 -5.75 -2.13
CA ILE A 75 4.39 -5.16 -1.61
C ILE A 75 5.15 -4.43 -2.72
N ALA A 76 5.23 -5.01 -3.91
CA ALA A 76 5.86 -4.38 -5.06
C ALA A 76 5.12 -3.09 -5.49
N SER A 77 3.78 -3.10 -5.51
CA SER A 77 2.97 -1.92 -5.84
C SER A 77 3.18 -0.79 -4.82
N VAL A 78 3.16 -1.11 -3.52
CA VAL A 78 3.42 -0.13 -2.44
C VAL A 78 4.85 0.42 -2.51
N SER A 79 5.85 -0.44 -2.76
CA SER A 79 7.24 -0.01 -2.93
C SER A 79 7.43 0.90 -4.14
N ARG A 80 6.71 0.63 -5.23
CA ARG A 80 6.68 1.49 -6.42
C ARG A 80 6.08 2.86 -6.09
N ILE A 81 4.96 2.92 -5.35
CA ILE A 81 4.37 4.20 -4.90
C ILE A 81 5.41 5.04 -4.12
N LEU A 82 6.15 4.42 -3.20
CA LEU A 82 7.23 5.13 -2.49
C LEU A 82 8.29 5.68 -3.44
N ASN A 83 8.76 4.85 -4.38
CA ASN A 83 9.81 5.23 -5.32
C ASN A 83 9.38 6.36 -6.26
N GLU A 84 8.15 6.29 -6.77
CA GLU A 84 7.62 7.23 -7.74
C GLU A 84 7.15 8.54 -7.10
N SER A 85 6.53 8.49 -5.92
CA SER A 85 5.89 9.66 -5.29
C SER A 85 6.62 10.23 -4.08
N CYS A 86 7.40 9.43 -3.35
CA CYS A 86 7.84 9.79 -2.00
C CYS A 86 9.34 10.06 -1.83
N THR A 87 10.17 9.75 -2.84
CA THR A 87 11.64 9.81 -2.71
C THR A 87 12.24 11.22 -2.69
N THR A 88 11.56 12.23 -3.22
CA THR A 88 12.04 13.63 -3.22
C THR A 88 10.90 14.60 -2.94
N ASP A 89 11.23 15.82 -2.48
CA ASP A 89 10.25 16.90 -2.33
C ASP A 89 9.54 17.25 -3.64
N ALA A 90 10.30 17.28 -4.74
CA ALA A 90 9.76 17.55 -6.08
C ALA A 90 8.70 16.50 -6.50
N LYS A 91 8.95 15.22 -6.21
CA LYS A 91 7.98 14.14 -6.47
C LYS A 91 6.73 14.29 -5.63
N ARG A 92 6.87 14.56 -4.32
CA ARG A 92 5.72 14.77 -3.43
C ARG A 92 4.88 15.98 -3.85
N ALA A 93 5.53 17.08 -4.22
CA ALA A 93 4.86 18.27 -4.75
C ALA A 93 4.14 17.99 -6.08
N ALA A 94 4.75 17.24 -6.99
CA ALA A 94 4.13 16.82 -8.24
C ALA A 94 2.91 15.92 -7.99
N THR A 95 3.01 14.93 -7.09
CA THR A 95 1.90 14.06 -6.70
C THR A 95 0.76 14.87 -6.08
N ALA A 96 1.05 15.84 -5.21
CA ALA A 96 0.04 16.72 -4.61
C ALA A 96 -0.72 17.51 -5.68
N LYS A 97 0.00 18.09 -6.64
CA LYS A 97 -0.59 18.81 -7.78
C LYS A 97 -1.44 17.90 -8.67
N THR A 98 -0.93 16.74 -9.06
CA THR A 98 -1.63 15.79 -9.94
C THR A 98 -2.93 15.28 -9.31
N ASN A 99 -2.94 15.07 -7.99
CA ASN A 99 -4.10 14.56 -7.28
C ASN A 99 -5.01 15.66 -6.71
N ASN A 100 -4.66 16.93 -6.93
CA ASN A 100 -5.37 18.09 -6.39
C ASN A 100 -5.60 18.01 -4.87
N VAL A 101 -4.55 17.62 -4.13
CA VAL A 101 -4.53 17.54 -2.67
C VAL A 101 -3.43 18.42 -2.10
N ALA A 102 -3.56 18.80 -0.83
CA ALA A 102 -2.53 19.58 -0.16
C ALA A 102 -1.22 18.78 0.04
N ALA A 103 -0.08 19.46 -0.02
CA ALA A 103 1.24 18.81 0.01
C ALA A 103 1.53 18.09 1.35
N ASP A 104 0.97 18.59 2.44
CA ASP A 104 1.01 17.96 3.77
C ASP A 104 0.30 16.60 3.79
N ILE A 105 -0.80 16.44 3.07
CA ILE A 105 -1.50 15.15 2.91
C ILE A 105 -0.56 14.15 2.24
N VAL A 106 0.13 14.54 1.15
CA VAL A 106 1.09 13.66 0.46
C VAL A 106 2.29 13.34 1.35
N ASN A 107 2.84 14.33 2.06
CA ASN A 107 3.95 14.13 3.00
C ASN A 107 3.57 13.14 4.11
N LYS A 108 2.38 13.30 4.71
CA LYS A 108 1.84 12.37 5.70
C LYS A 108 1.71 10.96 5.10
N ARG A 109 1.08 10.83 3.92
CA ARG A 109 0.92 9.53 3.25
C ARG A 109 2.25 8.83 2.97
N CYS A 110 3.24 9.57 2.47
CA CYS A 110 4.57 9.01 2.24
C CYS A 110 5.24 8.53 3.53
N LYS A 111 5.09 9.27 4.63
CA LYS A 111 5.56 8.86 5.95
C LYS A 111 4.84 7.59 6.43
N ASP A 112 3.52 7.54 6.32
CA ASP A 112 2.70 6.41 6.74
C ASP A 112 3.08 5.12 5.98
N ILE A 113 3.29 5.22 4.67
CA ILE A 113 3.72 4.07 3.84
C ILE A 113 5.13 3.61 4.25
N TYR A 114 6.07 4.56 4.42
CA TYR A 114 7.43 4.23 4.85
C TYR A 114 7.44 3.53 6.21
N MET A 115 6.65 4.03 7.17
CA MET A 115 6.51 3.42 8.49
C MET A 115 5.88 2.03 8.41
N GLY A 116 4.84 1.84 7.59
CA GLY A 116 4.20 0.54 7.41
C GLY A 116 5.16 -0.54 6.89
N LEU A 117 6.06 -0.20 5.95
CA LEU A 117 7.00 -1.16 5.37
C LEU A 117 8.17 -1.50 6.31
N ASN A 118 8.47 -0.58 7.23
CA ASN A 118 9.61 -0.67 8.14
C ASN A 118 9.17 -0.88 9.60
N LYS A 119 7.94 -1.32 9.85
CA LYS A 119 7.47 -1.68 11.20
C LYS A 119 8.41 -2.76 11.78
N LYS A 120 9.34 -2.33 12.62
CA LYS A 120 10.14 -3.23 13.47
C LYS A 120 9.46 -3.41 14.81
#